data_AF-A0A077YWI7-F1
#
_entry.id   AF-A0A077YWI7-F1
#
_cell.length_a   1.000
_cell.length_b   1.000
_cell.length_c   1.000
_cell.angle_alpha   90.00
_cell.angle_beta   90.00
_cell.angle_gamma   90.00
#
_symmetry.space_group_name_H-M   'P 1'
#
loop_
_entity.id
_entity.type
_entity.pdbx_description
1 polymer ?
#
loop_
_entity_poly.entity_id
_entity_poly.type
_entity_poly.pdbx_seq_one_letter_code
_entity_poly.pdbx_strand_id
1 'polypeptide(L)'
;MASEISADCYGDDREALAEFERFFNTPNCSDITLVVDDNRFRAHKIVLAKNSDVFERMMSKEWNGDWKQEIELIEEKQCVNVFAVFLRFLYCNHIFLRMDDALPVLILADKYNVPHLRKVCLEFTEARILPQLSLKEVFHVWFQYGTKCFHQSLVKACVDSLASSFHEIVSSSDWEREWLSLDKEQLVEFLKSSELVVNSEYDLWLAVFRWIQNMIHVEKRTSVGIERILSTILPHMRFPMMTADELHLVEKTPFVEQFSKLFQPYLMLAYKYRALPLASRAGCREFSTAQFLLRNYTRIRWDKRFVIADFSTLPRYSEISFKVNTCGSNLPPQPWDWELKLHPKGVSGNCEEFKCMLVSSVMLDQSRAIEYMLSIVNDKAVLRSIVGKKVFSKSRYGSDLELEKKVAVDEVLMDNSPLLINDTMVLQLTLRPIE
;
A
#
# COMPACT_ATOMS: atom_id res chain seq x y z
N MET A 1 -20.17 60.05 -7.83
CA MET A 1 -19.56 58.77 -7.44
C MET A 1 -20.39 57.64 -8.04
N ALA A 2 -20.25 57.41 -9.34
CA ALA A 2 -20.71 56.13 -9.89
C ALA A 2 -19.61 55.16 -9.50
N SER A 3 -19.82 54.36 -8.45
CA SER A 3 -18.98 53.20 -8.20
C SER A 3 -18.97 52.39 -9.48
N GLU A 4 -17.80 52.19 -10.07
CA GLU A 4 -17.62 51.31 -11.21
C GLU A 4 -18.21 49.94 -10.84
N ILE A 5 -19.41 49.63 -11.32
CA ILE A 5 -20.02 48.31 -11.14
C ILE A 5 -19.29 47.40 -12.12
N SER A 6 -18.11 46.94 -11.72
CA SER A 6 -17.42 45.83 -12.37
C SER A 6 -17.79 44.55 -11.64
N ALA A 7 -18.25 43.55 -12.37
CA ALA A 7 -18.46 42.21 -11.87
C ALA A 7 -17.83 41.22 -12.83
N ASP A 8 -17.18 40.20 -12.29
CA ASP A 8 -16.76 39.05 -13.07
C ASP A 8 -18.02 38.22 -13.40
N CYS A 9 -18.33 38.13 -14.69
CA CYS A 9 -19.43 37.33 -15.20
C CYS A 9 -18.84 36.10 -15.90
N TYR A 10 -19.31 34.92 -15.53
CA TYR A 10 -18.85 33.65 -16.09
C TYR A 10 -19.96 32.98 -16.91
N GLY A 11 -19.57 32.31 -17.99
CA GLY A 11 -20.45 31.41 -18.74
C GLY A 11 -20.50 30.02 -18.10
N ASP A 12 -21.25 29.11 -18.73
CA ASP A 12 -21.24 27.69 -18.34
C ASP A 12 -20.08 26.96 -19.04
N ASP A 13 -19.02 26.69 -18.29
CA ASP A 13 -17.83 26.01 -18.78
C ASP A 13 -18.14 24.59 -19.32
N ARG A 14 -19.13 23.90 -18.74
CA ARG A 14 -19.47 22.53 -19.13
C ARG A 14 -20.22 22.53 -20.46
N GLU A 15 -21.14 23.47 -20.65
CA GLU A 15 -21.83 23.65 -21.93
C GLU A 15 -20.83 24.06 -23.02
N ALA A 16 -19.95 25.03 -22.74
CA ALA A 16 -18.92 25.48 -23.68
C ALA A 16 -18.00 24.32 -24.12
N LEU A 17 -17.58 23.45 -23.20
CA LEU A 17 -16.79 22.26 -23.52
C LEU A 17 -17.57 21.19 -24.29
N ALA A 18 -18.86 21.00 -23.99
CA ALA A 18 -19.70 20.07 -24.72
C ALA A 18 -19.89 20.50 -26.19
N GLU A 19 -19.98 21.81 -26.45
CA GLU A 19 -20.05 22.33 -27.82
C GLU A 19 -18.81 22.03 -28.65
N PHE A 20 -17.62 21.90 -28.03
CA PHE A 20 -16.41 21.53 -28.76
C PHE A 20 -16.48 20.11 -29.34
N GLU A 21 -17.32 19.23 -28.79
CA GLU A 21 -17.48 17.87 -29.28
C GLU A 21 -17.89 17.84 -30.77
N ARG A 22 -18.69 18.82 -31.23
CA ARG A 22 -19.13 18.88 -32.63
C ARG A 22 -18.00 19.03 -33.65
N PHE A 23 -16.82 19.47 -33.21
CA PHE A 23 -15.64 19.62 -34.06
C PHE A 23 -14.79 18.34 -34.13
N PHE A 24 -15.01 17.37 -33.23
CA PHE A 24 -14.26 16.13 -33.20
C PHE A 24 -14.36 15.37 -34.54
N ASN A 25 -13.19 15.11 -35.13
CA ASN A 25 -13.05 14.37 -36.39
C ASN A 25 -13.88 14.94 -37.56
N THR A 26 -14.05 16.27 -37.60
CA THR A 26 -14.71 16.99 -38.70
C THR A 26 -13.70 17.79 -39.52
N PRO A 27 -13.97 18.10 -40.80
CA PRO A 27 -13.12 18.98 -41.60
C PRO A 27 -13.26 20.47 -41.23
N ASN A 28 -14.27 20.82 -40.46
CA ASN A 28 -14.58 22.20 -40.11
C ASN A 28 -13.47 22.74 -39.21
N CYS A 29 -12.72 23.72 -39.71
CA CYS A 29 -11.58 24.35 -39.01
C CYS A 29 -10.42 23.39 -38.65
N SER A 30 -10.43 22.14 -39.12
CA SER A 30 -9.32 21.22 -38.89
C SER A 30 -8.08 21.69 -39.64
N ASP A 31 -6.95 21.79 -38.94
CA ASP A 31 -5.67 22.27 -39.45
C ASP A 31 -4.58 21.19 -39.39
N ILE A 32 -4.95 19.97 -38.98
CA ILE A 32 -4.08 18.80 -38.94
C ILE A 32 -4.87 17.48 -39.09
N THR A 33 -4.23 16.46 -39.65
CA THR A 33 -4.73 15.07 -39.69
C THR A 33 -3.76 14.16 -38.96
N LEU A 34 -4.24 13.42 -37.97
CA LEU A 34 -3.48 12.36 -37.31
C LEU A 34 -3.75 11.03 -38.02
N VAL A 35 -2.70 10.32 -38.40
CA VAL A 35 -2.77 9.01 -39.05
C VAL A 35 -2.30 7.98 -38.02
N VAL A 36 -3.18 7.05 -37.65
CA VAL A 36 -2.90 5.99 -36.66
C VAL A 36 -3.28 4.67 -37.30
N ASP A 37 -2.26 3.91 -37.73
CA ASP A 37 -2.46 2.74 -38.58
C ASP A 37 -3.24 3.14 -39.85
N ASP A 38 -4.29 2.41 -40.24
CA ASP A 38 -5.14 2.76 -41.39
C ASP A 38 -6.13 3.91 -41.12
N ASN A 39 -6.22 4.41 -39.89
CA ASN A 39 -7.21 5.40 -39.49
C ASN A 39 -6.70 6.84 -39.64
N ARG A 40 -7.54 7.72 -40.18
CA ARG A 40 -7.23 9.14 -40.38
C ARG A 40 -8.20 10.01 -39.59
N PHE A 41 -7.68 10.78 -38.65
CA PHE A 41 -8.45 11.65 -37.76
C PHE A 41 -8.17 13.11 -38.07
N ARG A 42 -9.19 13.85 -38.52
CA ARG A 42 -9.09 15.31 -38.67
C ARG A 42 -9.17 15.95 -37.28
N ALA A 43 -8.19 16.80 -36.95
CA ALA A 43 -8.07 17.39 -35.63
C ALA A 43 -7.67 18.87 -35.70
N HIS A 44 -7.56 19.48 -34.53
CA HIS A 44 -7.29 20.89 -34.36
C HIS A 44 -6.04 21.06 -33.50
N LYS A 45 -4.98 21.68 -34.04
CA LYS A 45 -3.70 21.86 -33.36
C LYS A 45 -3.87 22.52 -32.00
N ILE A 46 -4.74 23.53 -31.90
CA ILE A 46 -5.00 24.22 -30.62
C ILE A 46 -5.61 23.30 -29.56
N VAL A 47 -6.52 22.40 -29.94
CA VAL A 47 -7.16 21.45 -29.01
C VAL A 47 -6.16 20.40 -28.54
N LEU A 48 -5.34 19.89 -29.46
CA LEU A 48 -4.28 18.93 -29.15
C LEU A 48 -3.23 19.55 -28.22
N ALA A 49 -2.71 20.72 -28.57
CA ALA A 49 -1.67 21.41 -27.79
C ALA A 49 -2.15 21.81 -26.39
N LYS A 50 -3.40 22.30 -26.26
CA LYS A 50 -3.99 22.68 -24.97
C LYS A 50 -4.07 21.50 -23.98
N ASN A 51 -4.24 20.27 -24.47
CA ASN A 51 -4.43 19.10 -23.62
C ASN A 51 -3.19 18.21 -23.51
N SER A 52 -2.17 18.42 -24.34
CA SER A 52 -0.98 17.58 -24.45
C SER A 52 0.22 18.41 -24.92
N ASP A 53 1.18 18.57 -24.04
CA ASP A 53 2.49 19.17 -24.33
C ASP A 53 3.28 18.32 -25.34
N VAL A 54 3.09 17.00 -25.35
CA VAL A 54 3.67 16.09 -26.36
C VAL A 54 3.15 16.45 -27.75
N PHE A 55 1.83 16.62 -27.90
CA PHE A 55 1.27 17.05 -29.19
C PHE A 55 1.71 18.46 -29.55
N GLU A 56 1.69 19.41 -28.61
CA GLU A 56 2.19 20.78 -28.83
C GLU A 56 3.62 20.74 -29.39
N ARG A 57 4.50 19.95 -28.75
CA ARG A 57 5.88 19.79 -29.17
C ARG A 57 5.99 19.13 -30.53
N MET A 58 5.24 18.07 -30.78
CA MET A 58 5.23 17.35 -32.05
C MET A 58 4.81 18.25 -33.20
N MET A 59 3.86 19.17 -33.00
CA MET A 59 3.37 20.11 -34.02
C MET A 59 4.22 21.38 -34.14
N SER A 60 5.22 21.56 -33.28
CA SER A 60 6.11 22.72 -33.33
C SER A 60 7.01 22.66 -34.57
N LYS A 61 7.42 23.85 -35.05
CA LYS A 61 8.30 24.01 -36.23
C LYS A 61 9.61 23.23 -36.11
N GLU A 62 10.15 23.13 -34.90
CA GLU A 62 11.40 22.43 -34.63
C GLU A 62 11.29 20.92 -34.83
N TRP A 63 10.11 20.34 -34.60
CA TRP A 63 9.90 18.89 -34.72
C TRP A 63 9.37 18.50 -36.10
N ASN A 64 8.36 19.21 -36.60
CA ASN A 64 7.63 18.85 -37.83
C ASN A 64 7.86 19.80 -39.02
N GLY A 65 8.70 20.82 -38.87
CA GLY A 65 8.88 21.87 -39.88
C GLY A 65 7.63 22.74 -40.05
N ASP A 66 7.65 23.63 -41.04
CA ASP A 66 6.59 24.62 -41.23
C ASP A 66 5.29 24.07 -41.86
N TRP A 67 5.29 22.87 -42.46
CA TRP A 67 4.29 22.52 -43.49
C TRP A 67 3.61 21.15 -43.41
N LYS A 68 3.83 20.33 -42.37
CA LYS A 68 3.12 19.05 -42.27
C LYS A 68 1.68 19.24 -41.77
N GLN A 69 0.71 18.97 -42.64
CA GLN A 69 -0.71 18.84 -42.30
C GLN A 69 -1.08 17.44 -41.83
N GLU A 70 -0.18 16.47 -41.98
CA GLU A 70 -0.40 15.08 -41.57
C GLU A 70 0.73 14.62 -40.63
N ILE A 71 0.34 13.95 -39.55
CA ILE A 71 1.25 13.34 -38.58
C ILE A 71 0.89 11.86 -38.46
N GLU A 72 1.87 11.00 -38.72
CA GLU A 72 1.76 9.56 -38.49
C GLU A 72 2.16 9.23 -37.05
N LEU A 73 1.29 8.49 -36.36
CA LEU A 73 1.45 8.07 -34.98
C LEU A 73 1.48 6.53 -34.94
N ILE A 74 2.57 5.97 -34.42
CA ILE A 74 2.73 4.53 -34.29
C ILE A 74 2.22 4.12 -32.90
N GLU A 75 1.18 3.29 -32.88
CA GLU A 75 0.56 2.78 -31.66
C GLU A 75 0.47 1.24 -31.67
N GLU A 76 0.48 0.65 -30.48
CA GLU A 76 0.14 -0.77 -30.34
C GLU A 76 -1.32 -1.01 -30.74
N LYS A 77 -1.61 -2.21 -31.26
CA LYS A 77 -2.95 -2.57 -31.77
C LYS A 77 -4.09 -2.27 -30.78
N GLN A 78 -3.88 -2.53 -29.50
CA GLN A 78 -4.87 -2.23 -28.46
C GLN A 78 -5.14 -0.72 -28.31
N CYS A 79 -4.10 0.11 -28.45
CA CYS A 79 -4.18 1.56 -28.40
C CYS A 79 -4.80 2.15 -29.67
N VAL A 80 -4.51 1.57 -30.85
CA VAL A 80 -5.17 1.95 -32.12
C VAL A 80 -6.70 1.85 -31.98
N ASN A 81 -7.19 0.75 -31.40
CA ASN A 81 -8.63 0.50 -31.24
C ASN A 81 -9.36 1.54 -30.37
N VAL A 82 -8.67 2.14 -29.39
CA VAL A 82 -9.25 3.14 -28.47
C VAL A 82 -8.86 4.57 -28.82
N PHE A 83 -8.02 4.79 -29.85
CA PHE A 83 -7.47 6.11 -30.17
C PHE A 83 -8.57 7.14 -30.47
N ALA A 84 -9.64 6.73 -31.16
CA ALA A 84 -10.77 7.61 -31.44
C ALA A 84 -11.44 8.14 -30.15
N VAL A 85 -11.58 7.28 -29.13
CA VAL A 85 -12.19 7.63 -27.85
C VAL A 85 -11.25 8.51 -27.02
N PHE A 86 -9.95 8.21 -27.02
CA PHE A 86 -8.91 9.07 -26.45
C PHE A 86 -8.92 10.46 -27.08
N LEU A 87 -8.94 10.55 -28.42
CA LEU A 87 -8.94 11.81 -29.13
C LEU A 87 -10.23 12.60 -28.86
N ARG A 88 -11.39 11.94 -28.82
CA ARG A 88 -12.67 12.57 -28.47
C ARG A 88 -12.63 13.20 -27.06
N PHE A 89 -11.99 12.54 -26.09
CA PHE A 89 -11.84 13.10 -24.74
C PHE A 89 -11.16 14.47 -24.76
N LEU A 90 -10.19 14.72 -25.65
CA LEU A 90 -9.50 16.02 -25.73
C LEU A 90 -10.42 17.18 -26.10
N TYR A 91 -11.58 16.90 -26.72
CA TYR A 91 -12.56 17.91 -27.12
C TYR A 91 -13.58 18.19 -26.02
N CYS A 92 -14.05 17.16 -25.30
CA CYS A 92 -15.21 17.30 -24.40
C CYS A 92 -14.98 16.84 -22.96
N ASN A 93 -13.78 16.38 -22.58
CA ASN A 93 -13.46 15.83 -21.26
C ASN A 93 -14.38 14.69 -20.79
N HIS A 94 -15.08 14.03 -21.72
CA HIS A 94 -15.98 12.93 -21.43
C HIS A 94 -15.51 11.64 -22.11
N ILE A 95 -15.43 10.56 -21.33
CA ILE A 95 -15.08 9.23 -21.82
C ILE A 95 -15.95 8.18 -21.16
N PHE A 96 -16.40 7.20 -21.95
CA PHE A 96 -17.03 6.00 -21.45
C PHE A 96 -16.00 4.87 -21.50
N LEU A 97 -15.51 4.43 -20.34
CA LEU A 97 -14.49 3.39 -20.22
C LEU A 97 -15.13 2.02 -19.95
N ARG A 98 -14.82 1.03 -20.79
CA ARG A 98 -15.03 -0.39 -20.49
C ARG A 98 -13.76 -0.97 -19.89
N MET A 99 -13.86 -2.15 -19.26
CA MET A 99 -12.71 -2.82 -18.65
C MET A 99 -11.56 -3.01 -19.66
N ASP A 100 -11.87 -3.47 -20.87
CA ASP A 100 -10.88 -3.72 -21.92
C ASP A 100 -10.27 -2.44 -22.52
N ASP A 101 -10.94 -1.29 -22.39
CA ASP A 101 -10.44 -0.02 -22.91
C ASP A 101 -9.51 0.69 -21.91
N ALA A 102 -9.62 0.39 -20.62
CA ALA A 102 -9.03 1.20 -19.56
C ALA A 102 -7.51 1.26 -19.62
N LEU A 103 -6.82 0.11 -19.79
CA LEU A 103 -5.37 0.08 -19.90
C LEU A 103 -4.88 0.75 -21.19
N PRO A 104 -5.41 0.42 -22.40
CA PRO A 104 -5.01 1.11 -23.63
C PRO A 104 -5.22 2.63 -23.57
N VAL A 105 -6.32 3.10 -22.98
CA VAL A 105 -6.57 4.54 -22.83
C VAL A 105 -5.60 5.16 -21.81
N LEU A 106 -5.29 4.48 -20.71
CA LEU A 106 -4.27 4.92 -19.75
C LEU A 106 -2.89 5.03 -20.43
N ILE A 107 -2.50 4.04 -21.25
CA ILE A 107 -1.26 4.07 -22.03
C ILE A 107 -1.19 5.30 -22.93
N LEU A 108 -2.27 5.60 -23.66
CA LEU A 108 -2.34 6.81 -24.48
C LEU A 108 -2.27 8.09 -23.62
N ALA A 109 -2.97 8.12 -22.49
CA ALA A 109 -2.94 9.26 -21.57
C ALA A 109 -1.54 9.51 -21.00
N ASP A 110 -0.76 8.47 -20.70
CA ASP A 110 0.64 8.63 -20.29
C ASP A 110 1.54 9.03 -21.45
N LYS A 111 1.44 8.34 -22.60
CA LYS A 111 2.29 8.59 -23.77
C LYS A 111 2.15 10.02 -24.29
N TYR A 112 0.93 10.53 -24.33
CA TYR A 112 0.63 11.89 -24.77
C TYR A 112 0.53 12.88 -23.61
N ASN A 113 0.89 12.47 -22.39
CA ASN A 113 0.85 13.30 -21.18
C ASN A 113 -0.44 14.13 -21.05
N VAL A 114 -1.56 13.43 -20.88
CA VAL A 114 -2.91 13.99 -20.66
C VAL A 114 -3.30 13.71 -19.21
N PRO A 115 -2.91 14.56 -18.23
CA PRO A 115 -2.98 14.21 -16.81
C PRO A 115 -4.41 14.00 -16.30
N HIS A 116 -5.38 14.73 -16.87
CA HIS A 116 -6.78 14.62 -16.47
C HIS A 116 -7.36 13.25 -16.86
N LEU A 117 -7.09 12.79 -18.09
CA LEU A 117 -7.51 11.47 -18.55
C LEU A 117 -6.81 10.36 -17.77
N ARG A 118 -5.50 10.50 -17.54
CA ARG A 118 -4.73 9.57 -16.71
C ARG A 118 -5.36 9.39 -15.34
N LYS A 119 -5.69 10.50 -14.66
CA LYS A 119 -6.35 10.48 -13.36
C LYS A 119 -7.68 9.71 -13.42
N VAL A 120 -8.52 10.01 -14.40
CA VAL A 120 -9.82 9.31 -14.60
C VAL A 120 -9.63 7.81 -14.81
N CYS A 121 -8.66 7.40 -15.64
CA CYS A 121 -8.37 5.99 -15.89
C CYS A 121 -7.86 5.27 -14.62
N LEU A 122 -6.97 5.89 -13.85
CA LEU A 122 -6.45 5.33 -12.60
C LEU A 122 -7.57 5.16 -11.58
N GLU A 123 -8.39 6.19 -11.34
CA GLU A 123 -9.52 6.14 -10.40
C GLU A 123 -10.55 5.07 -10.81
N PHE A 124 -10.89 4.97 -12.10
CA PHE A 124 -11.79 3.94 -12.61
C PHE A 124 -11.20 2.53 -12.42
N THR A 125 -9.91 2.36 -12.70
CA THR A 125 -9.22 1.08 -12.58
C THR A 125 -9.19 0.60 -11.12
N GLU A 126 -8.76 1.47 -10.21
CA GLU A 126 -8.64 1.17 -8.78
C GLU A 126 -10.01 0.85 -8.17
N ALA A 127 -11.05 1.63 -8.50
CA ALA A 127 -12.37 1.47 -7.88
C ALA A 127 -13.22 0.37 -8.51
N ARG A 128 -13.06 0.07 -9.81
CA ARG A 128 -13.98 -0.80 -10.56
C ARG A 128 -13.30 -2.00 -11.19
N ILE A 129 -12.09 -1.86 -11.73
CA ILE A 129 -11.47 -2.95 -12.51
C ILE A 129 -10.74 -3.92 -11.60
N LEU A 130 -9.77 -3.47 -10.79
CA LEU A 130 -8.93 -4.35 -9.97
C LEU A 130 -9.73 -5.36 -9.15
N PRO A 131 -10.85 -4.99 -8.47
CA PRO A 131 -11.63 -5.94 -7.68
C PRO A 131 -12.28 -7.08 -8.48
N GLN A 132 -12.38 -6.94 -9.80
CA GLN A 132 -13.01 -7.93 -10.70
C GLN A 132 -12.00 -8.83 -11.41
N LEU A 133 -10.70 -8.53 -11.33
CA LEU A 133 -9.66 -9.25 -12.05
C LEU A 133 -9.14 -10.47 -11.29
N SER A 134 -8.57 -11.42 -12.03
CA SER A 134 -7.79 -12.48 -11.42
C SER A 134 -6.47 -11.93 -10.84
N LEU A 135 -5.94 -12.58 -9.80
CA LEU A 135 -4.66 -12.20 -9.20
C LEU A 135 -3.51 -12.20 -10.22
N LYS A 136 -3.54 -13.13 -11.19
CA LYS A 136 -2.54 -13.19 -12.26
C LYS A 136 -2.62 -11.98 -13.19
N GLU A 137 -3.81 -11.51 -13.54
CA GLU A 137 -3.98 -10.28 -14.34
C GLU A 137 -3.56 -9.03 -13.56
N VAL A 138 -3.93 -8.93 -12.28
CA VAL A 138 -3.46 -7.83 -11.41
C VAL A 138 -1.94 -7.79 -11.38
N PHE A 139 -1.28 -8.93 -11.23
CA PHE A 139 0.18 -9.02 -11.17
C PHE A 139 0.86 -8.73 -12.53
N HIS A 140 0.47 -9.44 -13.59
CA HIS A 140 1.16 -9.42 -14.88
C HIS A 140 0.87 -8.18 -15.70
N VAL A 141 -0.30 -7.58 -15.54
CA VAL A 141 -0.74 -6.44 -16.34
C VAL A 141 -0.62 -5.16 -15.53
N TRP A 142 -1.42 -5.02 -14.48
CA TRP A 142 -1.61 -3.74 -13.80
C TRP A 142 -0.49 -3.39 -12.84
N PHE A 143 0.02 -4.34 -12.07
CA PHE A 143 1.14 -4.12 -11.17
C PHE A 143 2.42 -3.87 -11.96
N GLN A 144 2.70 -4.66 -12.99
CA GLN A 144 3.84 -4.44 -13.88
C GLN A 144 3.78 -3.08 -14.60
N TYR A 145 2.60 -2.69 -15.09
CA TYR A 145 2.43 -1.38 -15.72
C TYR A 145 2.59 -0.24 -14.71
N GLY A 146 1.92 -0.35 -13.55
CA GLY A 146 1.97 0.64 -12.50
C GLY A 146 3.38 0.91 -11.98
N THR A 147 4.21 -0.11 -11.81
CA THR A 147 5.60 0.07 -11.36
C THR A 147 6.48 0.69 -12.44
N LYS A 148 6.34 0.28 -13.71
CA LYS A 148 7.11 0.85 -14.84
C LYS A 148 6.78 2.32 -15.10
N CYS A 149 5.51 2.70 -14.95
CA CYS A 149 5.03 4.07 -15.17
C CYS A 149 5.00 4.91 -13.88
N PHE A 150 5.43 4.35 -12.75
CA PHE A 150 5.50 5.02 -11.43
C PHE A 150 4.14 5.53 -10.90
N HIS A 151 3.03 4.89 -11.24
CA HIS A 151 1.70 5.21 -10.72
C HIS A 151 1.50 4.67 -9.30
N GLN A 152 1.92 5.45 -8.30
CA GLN A 152 1.97 4.99 -6.91
C GLN A 152 0.60 4.55 -6.35
N SER A 153 -0.50 5.21 -6.72
CA SER A 153 -1.84 4.83 -6.27
C SER A 153 -2.24 3.47 -6.81
N LEU A 154 -2.02 3.23 -8.11
CA LEU A 154 -2.29 1.96 -8.78
C LEU A 154 -1.41 0.85 -8.23
N VAL A 155 -0.11 1.11 -8.05
CA VAL A 155 0.83 0.16 -7.45
C VAL A 155 0.36 -0.27 -6.07
N LYS A 156 -0.03 0.69 -5.22
CA LYS A 156 -0.57 0.40 -3.89
C LYS A 156 -1.84 -0.44 -3.98
N ALA A 157 -2.80 -0.07 -4.81
CA ALA A 157 -4.05 -0.80 -4.99
C ALA A 157 -3.81 -2.25 -5.49
N CYS A 158 -2.86 -2.44 -6.40
CA CYS A 158 -2.43 -3.77 -6.85
C CYS A 158 -1.80 -4.58 -5.71
N VAL A 159 -0.89 -3.99 -4.92
CA VAL A 159 -0.28 -4.67 -3.77
C VAL A 159 -1.33 -5.06 -2.73
N ASP A 160 -2.27 -4.16 -2.43
CA ASP A 160 -3.37 -4.42 -1.48
C ASP A 160 -4.29 -5.54 -1.99
N SER A 161 -4.58 -5.58 -3.30
CA SER A 161 -5.34 -6.68 -3.92
C SER A 161 -4.61 -8.02 -3.89
N LEU A 162 -3.27 -8.02 -3.97
CA LEU A 162 -2.45 -9.23 -3.94
C LEU A 162 -2.10 -9.66 -2.51
N ALA A 163 -2.26 -8.78 -1.53
CA ALA A 163 -1.78 -8.96 -0.17
C ALA A 163 -2.39 -10.16 0.55
N SER A 164 -3.69 -10.44 0.33
CA SER A 164 -4.41 -11.54 0.99
C SER A 164 -3.88 -12.92 0.63
N SER A 165 -3.44 -13.10 -0.61
CA SER A 165 -2.90 -14.36 -1.16
C SER A 165 -1.38 -14.31 -1.31
N PHE A 166 -0.70 -13.33 -0.68
CA PHE A 166 0.72 -13.12 -0.87
C PHE A 166 1.57 -14.31 -0.42
N HIS A 167 1.14 -15.04 0.61
CA HIS A 167 1.76 -16.31 1.01
C HIS A 167 1.84 -17.32 -0.15
N GLU A 168 0.82 -17.41 -1.00
CA GLU A 168 0.82 -18.31 -2.17
C GLU A 168 1.78 -17.81 -3.24
N ILE A 169 1.84 -16.49 -3.46
CA ILE A 169 2.74 -15.86 -4.43
C ILE A 169 4.22 -16.17 -4.10
N VAL A 170 4.58 -16.15 -2.82
CA VAL A 170 5.98 -16.36 -2.39
C VAL A 170 6.37 -17.82 -2.17
N SER A 171 5.42 -18.74 -2.00
CA SER A 171 5.72 -20.12 -1.57
C SER A 171 5.25 -21.20 -2.53
N SER A 172 4.23 -20.94 -3.34
CA SER A 172 3.67 -21.95 -4.25
C SER A 172 4.52 -22.16 -5.51
N SER A 173 4.48 -23.36 -6.07
CA SER A 173 5.10 -23.66 -7.37
C SER A 173 4.46 -22.88 -8.52
N ASP A 174 3.17 -22.58 -8.41
CA ASP A 174 2.38 -21.93 -9.46
C ASP A 174 2.75 -20.46 -9.67
N TRP A 175 3.46 -19.88 -8.70
CA TRP A 175 3.96 -18.51 -8.72
C TRP A 175 5.48 -18.42 -8.74
N GLU A 176 6.20 -19.55 -8.75
CA GLU A 176 7.65 -19.56 -8.62
C GLU A 176 8.33 -18.77 -9.75
N ARG A 177 7.87 -18.94 -11.00
CA ARG A 177 8.42 -18.22 -12.15
C ARG A 177 8.21 -16.71 -11.99
N GLU A 178 7.00 -16.31 -11.65
CA GLU A 178 6.63 -14.91 -11.44
C GLU A 178 7.44 -14.28 -10.32
N TRP A 179 7.49 -14.94 -9.16
CA TRP A 179 8.22 -14.47 -8.00
C TRP A 179 9.69 -14.25 -8.33
N LEU A 180 10.35 -15.23 -8.96
CA LEU A 180 11.77 -15.15 -9.32
C LEU A 180 12.05 -14.16 -10.46
N SER A 181 11.04 -13.80 -11.27
CA SER A 181 11.14 -12.82 -12.35
C SER A 181 10.81 -11.38 -11.94
N LEU A 182 10.39 -11.16 -10.69
CA LEU A 182 10.11 -9.81 -10.17
C LEU A 182 11.31 -8.90 -10.35
N ASP A 183 11.06 -7.66 -10.79
CA ASP A 183 12.09 -6.63 -10.76
C ASP A 183 12.28 -6.07 -9.33
N LYS A 184 13.36 -5.30 -9.15
CA LYS A 184 13.76 -4.76 -7.84
C LYS A 184 12.70 -3.79 -7.31
N GLU A 185 12.15 -2.94 -8.17
CA GLU A 185 11.13 -1.95 -7.83
C GLU A 185 9.85 -2.64 -7.33
N GLN A 186 9.34 -3.63 -8.06
CA GLN A 186 8.19 -4.44 -7.68
C GLN A 186 8.38 -5.15 -6.34
N LEU A 187 9.54 -5.77 -6.12
CA LEU A 187 9.84 -6.43 -4.84
C LEU A 187 9.78 -5.43 -3.67
N VAL A 188 10.36 -4.24 -3.86
CA VAL A 188 10.36 -3.19 -2.84
C VAL A 188 8.94 -2.72 -2.50
N GLU A 189 8.06 -2.57 -3.50
CA GLU A 189 6.67 -2.17 -3.27
C GLU A 189 5.88 -3.20 -2.45
N PHE A 190 6.09 -4.51 -2.68
CA PHE A 190 5.56 -5.53 -1.79
C PHE A 190 6.12 -5.37 -0.36
N LEU A 191 7.45 -5.30 -0.21
CA LEU A 191 8.07 -5.28 1.11
C LEU A 191 7.72 -4.03 1.93
N LYS A 192 7.33 -2.92 1.31
CA LYS A 192 6.79 -1.75 2.03
C LYS A 192 5.45 -2.03 2.71
N SER A 193 4.57 -2.84 2.11
CA SER A 193 3.18 -2.99 2.56
C SER A 193 3.05 -3.81 3.86
N SER A 194 2.36 -3.26 4.86
CA SER A 194 1.96 -3.99 6.07
C SER A 194 0.76 -4.90 5.86
N GLU A 195 0.09 -4.82 4.71
CA GLU A 195 -1.10 -5.63 4.43
C GLU A 195 -0.77 -7.06 4.00
N LEU A 196 0.49 -7.32 3.61
CA LEU A 196 0.92 -8.65 3.15
C LEU A 196 0.59 -9.73 4.18
N VAL A 197 -0.14 -10.75 3.72
CA VAL A 197 -0.44 -11.96 4.49
C VAL A 197 0.68 -12.98 4.24
N VAL A 198 1.47 -13.26 5.27
CA VAL A 198 2.61 -14.20 5.20
C VAL A 198 2.63 -15.11 6.41
N ASN A 199 3.26 -16.28 6.31
CA ASN A 199 3.35 -17.19 7.45
C ASN A 199 4.18 -16.58 8.59
N SER A 200 5.37 -16.10 8.28
CA SER A 200 6.24 -15.36 9.19
C SER A 200 7.16 -14.41 8.43
N GLU A 201 7.76 -13.44 9.11
CA GLU A 201 8.78 -12.59 8.49
C GLU A 201 10.02 -13.40 8.06
N TYR A 202 10.32 -14.50 8.76
CA TYR A 202 11.41 -15.40 8.39
C TYR A 202 11.12 -16.12 7.06
N ASP A 203 9.90 -16.60 6.84
CA ASP A 203 9.54 -17.22 5.55
C ASP A 203 9.57 -16.20 4.41
N LEU A 204 9.15 -14.95 4.68
CA LEU A 204 9.30 -13.85 3.73
C LEU A 204 10.78 -13.60 3.41
N TRP A 205 11.65 -13.60 4.42
CA TRP A 205 13.10 -13.51 4.22
C TRP A 205 13.64 -14.66 3.36
N LEU A 206 13.23 -15.90 3.61
CA LEU A 206 13.64 -17.05 2.79
C LEU A 206 13.21 -16.88 1.32
N ALA A 207 12.00 -16.39 1.08
CA ALA A 207 11.51 -16.10 -0.27
C ALA A 207 12.29 -14.97 -0.96
N VAL A 208 12.59 -13.89 -0.23
CA VAL A 208 13.43 -12.79 -0.71
C VAL A 208 14.86 -13.27 -0.98
N PHE A 209 15.41 -14.12 -0.11
CA PHE A 209 16.75 -14.68 -0.29
C PHE A 209 16.82 -15.55 -1.54
N ARG A 210 15.80 -16.38 -1.80
CA ARG A 210 15.69 -17.16 -3.04
C ARG A 210 15.62 -16.26 -4.29
N TRP A 211 14.89 -15.15 -4.22
CA TRP A 211 14.87 -14.14 -5.28
C TRP A 211 16.26 -13.51 -5.51
N ILE A 212 16.97 -13.13 -4.43
CA ILE A 212 18.33 -12.58 -4.50
C ILE A 212 19.28 -13.58 -5.17
N GLN A 213 19.23 -14.86 -4.78
CA GLN A 213 20.06 -15.91 -5.36
C GLN A 213 19.80 -16.09 -6.86
N ASN A 214 18.53 -16.11 -7.28
CA ASN A 214 18.16 -16.20 -8.69
C ASN A 214 18.68 -14.98 -9.48
N MET A 215 18.47 -13.78 -8.94
CA MET A 215 18.92 -12.53 -9.54
C MET A 215 20.45 -12.51 -9.73
N ILE A 216 21.23 -12.93 -8.72
CA ILE A 216 22.69 -13.03 -8.79
C ILE A 216 23.11 -14.01 -9.89
N HIS A 217 22.45 -15.15 -9.99
CA HIS A 217 22.76 -16.19 -10.98
C HIS A 217 22.47 -15.72 -12.41
N VAL A 218 21.31 -15.10 -12.65
CA VAL A 218 20.86 -14.67 -13.99
C VAL A 218 21.66 -13.46 -14.50
N GLU A 219 21.88 -12.46 -13.65
CA GLU A 219 22.47 -11.19 -14.09
C GLU A 219 24.00 -11.11 -13.92
N LYS A 220 24.64 -12.13 -13.33
CA LYS A 220 26.10 -12.21 -13.10
C LYS A 220 26.69 -10.93 -12.49
N ARG A 221 26.00 -10.33 -11.51
CA ARG A 221 26.38 -9.04 -10.93
C ARG A 221 27.67 -9.11 -10.10
N THR A 222 28.40 -7.99 -10.07
CA THR A 222 29.55 -7.79 -9.18
C THR A 222 29.09 -7.59 -7.73
N SER A 223 30.00 -7.75 -6.76
CA SER A 223 29.71 -7.54 -5.33
C SER A 223 29.09 -6.15 -5.06
N VAL A 224 29.59 -5.09 -5.72
CA VAL A 224 29.05 -3.72 -5.59
C VAL A 224 27.60 -3.62 -6.05
N GLY A 225 27.24 -4.34 -7.13
CA GLY A 225 25.87 -4.38 -7.64
C GLY A 225 24.91 -5.03 -6.65
N ILE A 226 25.37 -6.07 -5.93
CA ILE A 226 24.62 -6.78 -4.90
C ILE A 226 24.43 -5.89 -3.66
N GLU A 227 25.48 -5.20 -3.20
CA GLU A 227 25.41 -4.29 -2.06
C GLU A 227 24.36 -3.18 -2.25
N ARG A 228 24.26 -2.61 -3.46
CA ARG A 228 23.26 -1.58 -3.79
C ARG A 228 21.83 -2.09 -3.69
N ILE A 229 21.59 -3.33 -4.10
CA ILE A 229 20.27 -3.96 -4.03
C ILE A 229 19.92 -4.30 -2.59
N LEU A 230 20.85 -4.90 -1.85
CA LEU A 230 20.67 -5.17 -0.42
C LEU A 230 20.37 -3.88 0.35
N SER A 231 21.07 -2.79 0.05
CA SER A 231 20.80 -1.49 0.67
C SER A 231 19.39 -0.94 0.39
N THR A 232 18.74 -1.38 -0.69
CA THR A 232 17.36 -1.03 -1.02
C THR A 232 16.36 -1.97 -0.33
N ILE A 233 16.68 -3.25 -0.19
CA ILE A 233 15.78 -4.29 0.33
C ILE A 233 15.78 -4.36 1.86
N LEU A 234 16.96 -4.34 2.49
CA LEU A 234 17.12 -4.54 3.94
C LEU A 234 16.31 -3.58 4.82
N PRO A 235 16.16 -2.27 4.48
CA PRO A 235 15.31 -1.37 5.25
C PRO A 235 13.83 -1.78 5.34
N HIS A 236 13.36 -2.60 4.40
CA HIS A 236 11.97 -3.06 4.33
C HIS A 236 11.75 -4.45 4.95
N MET A 237 12.83 -5.15 5.32
CA MET A 237 12.75 -6.41 6.05
C MET A 237 12.56 -6.13 7.54
N ARG A 238 11.57 -6.78 8.15
CA ARG A 238 11.17 -6.51 9.54
C ARG A 238 11.84 -7.49 10.49
N PHE A 239 13.17 -7.56 10.48
CA PHE A 239 13.96 -8.46 11.32
C PHE A 239 13.52 -8.53 12.80
N PRO A 240 13.10 -7.43 13.46
CA PRO A 240 12.56 -7.50 14.83
C PRO A 240 11.36 -8.44 14.98
N MET A 241 10.67 -8.81 13.89
CA MET A 241 9.54 -9.74 13.84
C MET A 241 9.93 -11.21 13.69
N MET A 242 11.22 -11.53 13.52
CA MET A 242 11.75 -12.90 13.56
C MET A 242 12.05 -13.35 15.00
N THR A 243 12.04 -14.66 15.26
CA THR A 243 12.51 -15.20 16.54
C THR A 243 14.03 -15.09 16.68
N ALA A 244 14.58 -15.24 17.90
CA ALA A 244 16.02 -15.21 18.10
C ALA A 244 16.73 -16.35 17.33
N ASP A 245 16.13 -17.54 17.28
CA ASP A 245 16.65 -18.67 16.52
C ASP A 245 16.62 -18.39 15.01
N GLU A 246 15.53 -17.79 14.51
CA GLU A 246 15.41 -17.39 13.11
C GLU A 246 16.47 -16.33 12.75
N LEU A 247 16.67 -15.31 13.59
CA LEU A 247 17.73 -14.30 13.40
C LEU A 247 19.13 -14.92 13.35
N HIS A 248 19.40 -15.89 14.21
CA HIS A 248 20.66 -16.63 14.23
C HIS A 248 20.87 -17.45 12.95
N LEU A 249 19.80 -18.07 12.42
CA LEU A 249 19.86 -18.78 11.14
C LEU A 249 20.14 -17.82 9.98
N VAL A 250 19.56 -16.61 10.00
CA VAL A 250 19.88 -15.56 9.01
C VAL A 250 21.36 -15.18 9.11
N GLU A 251 21.85 -14.87 10.31
CA GLU A 251 23.23 -14.46 10.55
C GLU A 251 24.26 -15.49 10.09
N LYS A 252 23.99 -16.79 10.33
CA LYS A 252 24.84 -17.92 9.92
C LYS A 252 24.79 -18.29 8.44
N THR A 253 23.91 -17.66 7.67
CA THR A 253 23.82 -17.96 6.24
C THR A 253 25.10 -17.46 5.56
N PRO A 254 25.86 -18.29 4.79
CA PRO A 254 27.14 -17.89 4.21
C PRO A 254 27.09 -16.61 3.37
N PHE A 255 25.97 -16.39 2.67
CA PHE A 255 25.72 -15.14 1.95
C PHE A 255 25.62 -13.93 2.88
N VAL A 256 24.95 -14.06 4.02
CA VAL A 256 24.84 -13.00 5.03
C VAL A 256 26.19 -12.74 5.70
N GLU A 257 26.99 -13.77 5.97
CA GLU A 257 28.36 -13.62 6.47
C GLU A 257 29.25 -12.83 5.50
N GLN A 258 29.14 -13.12 4.20
CA GLN A 258 29.85 -12.39 3.15
C GLN A 258 29.51 -10.89 3.13
N PHE A 259 28.24 -10.53 3.36
CA PHE A 259 27.75 -9.16 3.40
C PHE A 259 27.48 -8.66 4.83
N SER A 260 28.15 -9.22 5.84
CA SER A 260 27.83 -9.03 7.27
C SER A 260 27.69 -7.56 7.69
N LYS A 261 28.55 -6.68 7.16
CA LYS A 261 28.51 -5.23 7.44
C LYS A 261 27.18 -4.56 7.12
N LEU A 262 26.46 -5.03 6.11
CA LEU A 262 25.15 -4.50 5.72
C LEU A 262 24.02 -5.00 6.62
N PHE A 263 24.11 -6.26 7.08
CA PHE A 263 23.08 -6.89 7.91
C PHE A 263 23.20 -6.53 9.39
N GLN A 264 24.43 -6.32 9.87
CA GLN A 264 24.74 -6.16 11.29
C GLN A 264 23.90 -5.08 12.00
N PRO A 265 23.67 -3.88 11.43
CA PRO A 265 22.84 -2.87 12.10
C PRO A 265 21.39 -3.34 12.32
N TYR A 266 20.82 -4.05 11.34
CA TYR A 266 19.45 -4.56 11.39
C TYR A 266 19.31 -5.74 12.37
N LEU A 267 20.26 -6.68 12.34
CA LEU A 267 20.29 -7.83 13.23
C LEU A 267 20.50 -7.40 14.70
N MET A 268 21.44 -6.49 14.96
CA MET A 268 21.67 -5.97 16.32
C MET A 268 20.44 -5.26 16.87
N LEU A 269 19.76 -4.46 16.03
CA LEU A 269 18.56 -3.77 16.44
C LEU A 269 17.41 -4.75 16.73
N ALA A 270 17.28 -5.81 15.92
CA ALA A 270 16.32 -6.89 16.14
C ALA A 270 16.59 -7.66 17.43
N TYR A 271 17.86 -8.04 17.70
CA TYR A 271 18.25 -8.68 18.95
C TYR A 271 18.00 -7.77 20.16
N LYS A 272 18.35 -6.48 20.08
CA LYS A 272 18.09 -5.49 21.14
C LYS A 272 16.59 -5.37 21.42
N TYR A 273 15.76 -5.28 20.38
CA TYR A 273 14.31 -5.26 20.51
C TYR A 273 13.80 -6.51 21.24
N ARG A 274 14.27 -7.70 20.85
CA ARG A 274 13.85 -8.97 21.44
C ARG A 274 14.32 -9.15 22.89
N ALA A 275 15.55 -8.74 23.20
CA ALA A 275 16.15 -8.87 24.53
C ALA A 275 15.48 -7.97 25.58
N LEU A 276 15.01 -6.78 25.19
CA LEU A 276 14.41 -5.83 26.12
C LEU A 276 13.00 -6.28 26.58
N PRO A 277 12.66 -6.08 27.87
CA PRO A 277 11.28 -6.16 28.36
C PRO A 277 10.36 -5.20 27.62
N LEU A 278 9.07 -5.48 27.54
CA LEU A 278 8.14 -4.64 26.78
C LEU A 278 8.12 -3.20 27.30
N ALA A 279 8.25 -3.01 28.62
CA ALA A 279 8.32 -1.68 29.24
C ALA A 279 9.49 -0.83 28.70
N SER A 280 10.65 -1.45 28.50
CA SER A 280 11.82 -0.77 27.94
C SER A 280 11.66 -0.51 26.45
N ARG A 281 11.01 -1.42 25.70
CA ARG A 281 10.78 -1.25 24.25
C ARG A 281 9.97 0.00 23.95
N ALA A 282 8.88 0.23 24.67
CA ALA A 282 8.01 1.39 24.44
C ALA A 282 8.72 2.74 24.66
N GLY A 283 9.77 2.79 25.48
CA GLY A 283 10.57 4.00 25.72
C GLY A 283 11.71 4.22 24.70
N CYS A 284 12.05 3.22 23.89
CA CYS A 284 13.17 3.29 22.96
C CYS A 284 12.76 3.92 21.62
N ARG A 285 13.26 5.13 21.33
CA ARG A 285 12.97 5.85 20.08
C ARG A 285 13.38 5.10 18.81
N GLU A 286 14.43 4.28 18.89
CA GLU A 286 14.91 3.45 17.78
C GLU A 286 13.85 2.43 17.30
N PHE A 287 12.86 2.08 18.12
CA PHE A 287 11.83 1.09 17.83
C PHE A 287 10.53 1.68 17.25
N SER A 288 10.64 2.83 16.61
CA SER A 288 9.48 3.57 16.08
C SER A 288 9.32 3.48 14.57
N THR A 289 10.29 2.95 13.83
CA THR A 289 10.28 2.95 12.35
C THR A 289 9.43 1.83 11.76
N ALA A 290 9.26 1.83 10.43
CA ALA A 290 8.48 0.84 9.69
C ALA A 290 8.90 -0.64 9.94
N GLN A 291 10.16 -0.89 10.31
CA GLN A 291 10.66 -2.23 10.66
C GLN A 291 10.00 -2.82 11.91
N PHE A 292 9.36 -1.98 12.73
CA PHE A 292 8.65 -2.39 13.95
C PHE A 292 7.15 -2.56 13.74
N LEU A 293 6.66 -2.35 12.52
CA LEU A 293 5.27 -2.59 12.18
C LEU A 293 5.05 -4.08 11.89
N LEU A 294 4.01 -4.67 12.46
CA LEU A 294 3.56 -6.01 12.08
C LEU A 294 2.98 -6.03 10.67
N ARG A 295 3.27 -7.10 9.93
CA ARG A 295 2.47 -7.54 8.78
C ARG A 295 1.31 -8.41 9.26
N ASN A 296 0.54 -8.97 8.34
CA ASN A 296 -0.50 -9.93 8.65
C ASN A 296 0.09 -11.35 8.73
N TYR A 297 0.69 -11.70 9.88
CA TYR A 297 1.26 -13.03 10.10
C TYR A 297 0.18 -14.09 10.39
N THR A 298 0.26 -15.25 9.71
CA THR A 298 -0.67 -16.37 9.91
C THR A 298 -0.20 -17.37 10.96
N ARG A 299 1.11 -17.48 11.21
CA ARG A 299 1.66 -18.30 12.29
C ARG A 299 1.22 -17.76 13.65
N ILE A 300 0.93 -18.66 14.60
CA ILE A 300 0.61 -18.30 15.99
C ILE A 300 1.85 -17.68 16.66
N ARG A 301 1.67 -16.52 17.27
CA ARG A 301 2.74 -15.66 17.81
C ARG A 301 2.29 -14.95 19.09
N TRP A 302 3.22 -14.28 19.74
CA TRP A 302 2.94 -13.38 20.87
C TRP A 302 2.44 -12.00 20.44
N ASP A 303 2.53 -11.68 19.16
CA ASP A 303 2.16 -10.39 18.59
C ASP A 303 1.05 -10.53 17.54
N LYS A 304 0.14 -9.56 17.48
CA LYS A 304 -0.96 -9.53 16.52
C LYS A 304 -1.30 -8.10 16.10
N ARG A 305 -1.59 -7.94 14.81
CA ARG A 305 -2.08 -6.69 14.19
C ARG A 305 -3.61 -6.69 14.11
N PHE A 306 -4.21 -5.54 14.35
CA PHE A 306 -5.64 -5.28 14.21
C PHE A 306 -5.86 -4.04 13.35
N VAL A 307 -6.89 -4.11 12.51
CA VAL A 307 -7.27 -3.03 11.61
C VAL A 307 -8.75 -2.74 11.85
N ILE A 308 -9.05 -1.47 12.09
CA ILE A 308 -10.42 -0.96 12.21
C ILE A 308 -10.61 0.04 11.07
N ALA A 309 -11.19 -0.44 9.97
CA ALA A 309 -11.53 0.38 8.81
C ALA A 309 -12.83 1.19 9.03
N ASP A 310 -13.07 2.18 8.18
CA ASP A 310 -14.25 3.03 8.18
C ASP A 310 -14.56 3.63 9.57
N PHE A 311 -13.50 4.08 10.25
CA PHE A 311 -13.54 4.48 11.65
C PHE A 311 -14.56 5.59 11.90
N SER A 312 -14.70 6.54 10.98
CA SER A 312 -15.69 7.62 11.03
C SER A 312 -17.12 7.09 11.14
N THR A 313 -17.43 5.98 10.47
CA THR A 313 -18.75 5.35 10.42
C THR A 313 -19.12 4.60 11.70
N LEU A 314 -18.14 4.25 12.54
CA LEU A 314 -18.39 3.54 13.80
C LEU A 314 -19.31 4.34 14.73
N PRO A 315 -20.38 3.74 15.27
CA PRO A 315 -21.23 4.41 16.25
C PRO A 315 -20.44 4.82 17.51
N ARG A 316 -20.83 5.94 18.14
CA ARG A 316 -20.33 6.23 19.49
C ARG A 316 -20.75 5.10 20.44
N TYR A 317 -19.87 4.74 21.37
CA TYR A 317 -20.11 3.70 22.38
C TYR A 317 -20.25 2.26 21.85
N SER A 318 -19.87 1.99 20.59
CA SER A 318 -19.84 0.62 20.07
C SER A 318 -18.65 -0.20 20.60
N GLU A 319 -18.85 -1.48 20.88
CA GLU A 319 -17.79 -2.46 21.15
C GLU A 319 -17.33 -3.14 19.85
N ILE A 320 -16.02 -3.23 19.66
CA ILE A 320 -15.39 -4.05 18.60
C ILE A 320 -14.53 -5.10 19.27
N SER A 321 -14.63 -6.35 18.84
CA SER A 321 -13.92 -7.46 19.46
C SER A 321 -13.09 -8.24 18.45
N PHE A 322 -11.82 -8.48 18.78
CA PHE A 322 -10.89 -9.25 17.96
C PHE A 322 -10.44 -10.51 18.70
N LYS A 323 -10.51 -11.66 18.05
CA LYS A 323 -9.92 -12.90 18.56
C LYS A 323 -8.40 -12.89 18.38
N VAL A 324 -7.69 -13.35 19.39
CA VAL A 324 -6.22 -13.44 19.39
C VAL A 324 -5.82 -14.80 19.91
N ASN A 325 -5.02 -15.53 19.15
CA ASN A 325 -4.41 -16.77 19.62
C ASN A 325 -2.92 -16.52 19.80
N THR A 326 -2.41 -16.75 21.02
CA THR A 326 -0.97 -16.65 21.30
C THR A 326 -0.38 -17.99 21.70
N CYS A 327 0.91 -18.20 21.48
CA CYS A 327 1.59 -19.36 22.06
C CYS A 327 1.74 -19.19 23.58
N GLY A 328 1.37 -20.22 24.34
CA GLY A 328 1.72 -20.32 25.74
C GLY A 328 3.22 -20.51 25.95
N SER A 329 3.69 -20.28 27.17
CA SER A 329 5.08 -20.55 27.58
C SER A 329 5.36 -22.04 27.86
N ASN A 330 4.32 -22.86 27.96
CA ASN A 330 4.43 -24.29 28.24
C ASN A 330 5.11 -25.04 27.10
N LEU A 331 5.71 -26.19 27.41
CA LEU A 331 6.20 -27.15 26.41
C LEU A 331 5.40 -28.46 26.52
N PRO A 332 4.66 -28.90 25.48
CA PRO A 332 4.49 -28.23 24.20
C PRO A 332 3.67 -26.93 24.31
N PRO A 333 3.88 -25.95 23.41
CA PRO A 333 3.17 -24.67 23.44
C PRO A 333 1.68 -24.89 23.19
N GLN A 334 0.88 -24.74 24.24
CA GLN A 334 -0.57 -24.72 24.12
C GLN A 334 -1.02 -23.32 23.66
N PRO A 335 -1.92 -23.21 22.66
CA PRO A 335 -2.47 -21.92 22.27
C PRO A 335 -3.29 -21.33 23.41
N TRP A 336 -3.16 -20.02 23.59
CA TRP A 336 -3.94 -19.22 24.53
C TRP A 336 -4.87 -18.34 23.74
N ASP A 337 -6.16 -18.50 23.99
CA ASP A 337 -7.20 -17.76 23.29
C ASP A 337 -7.60 -16.54 24.10
N TRP A 338 -7.48 -15.39 23.45
CA TRP A 338 -7.85 -14.10 23.98
C TRP A 338 -8.87 -13.44 23.07
N GLU A 339 -9.56 -12.46 23.65
CA GLU A 339 -10.41 -11.51 22.95
C GLU A 339 -9.97 -10.10 23.37
N LEU A 340 -9.59 -9.28 22.40
CA LEU A 340 -9.33 -7.86 22.60
C LEU A 340 -10.61 -7.09 22.28
N LYS A 341 -11.21 -6.50 23.30
CA LYS A 341 -12.42 -5.69 23.21
C LYS A 341 -12.07 -4.21 23.25
N LEU A 342 -12.61 -3.44 22.33
CA LEU A 342 -12.29 -2.04 22.13
C LEU A 342 -13.56 -1.21 22.13
N HIS A 343 -13.53 -0.10 22.86
CA HIS A 343 -14.53 0.97 22.81
C HIS A 343 -13.82 2.25 22.34
N PRO A 344 -13.58 2.38 21.03
CA PRO A 344 -12.68 3.41 20.52
C PRO A 344 -13.26 4.83 20.57
N LYS A 345 -14.60 4.95 20.67
CA LYS A 345 -15.34 6.22 20.76
C LYS A 345 -16.04 6.38 22.11
N GLY A 346 -15.39 5.96 23.19
CA GLY A 346 -15.98 5.95 24.53
C GLY A 346 -16.80 4.70 24.82
N VAL A 347 -17.11 4.46 26.10
CA VAL A 347 -17.90 3.31 26.58
C VAL A 347 -19.35 3.69 26.83
N SER A 348 -19.59 4.89 27.37
CA SER A 348 -20.93 5.41 27.65
C SER A 348 -20.89 6.94 27.72
N GLY A 349 -22.06 7.60 27.74
CA GLY A 349 -22.12 9.06 27.86
C GLY A 349 -21.47 9.64 29.14
N ASN A 350 -21.20 8.82 30.15
CA ASN A 350 -20.48 9.22 31.36
C ASN A 350 -18.99 8.81 31.35
N CYS A 351 -18.55 8.05 30.34
CA CYS A 351 -17.19 7.51 30.21
C CYS A 351 -16.80 7.56 28.73
N GLU A 352 -16.30 8.73 28.32
CA GLU A 352 -15.86 9.01 26.95
C GLU A 352 -14.37 8.64 26.74
N GLU A 353 -13.90 7.59 27.40
CA GLU A 353 -12.50 7.15 27.33
C GLU A 353 -12.30 6.03 26.30
N PHE A 354 -11.15 6.06 25.59
CA PHE A 354 -10.78 5.01 24.67
C PHE A 354 -10.41 3.76 25.48
N LYS A 355 -11.32 2.78 25.55
CA LYS A 355 -11.13 1.63 26.43
C LYS A 355 -10.71 0.39 25.67
N CYS A 356 -9.67 -0.28 26.18
CA CYS A 356 -9.19 -1.56 25.67
C CYS A 356 -9.23 -2.61 26.77
N MET A 357 -9.97 -3.69 26.57
CA MET A 357 -10.00 -4.80 27.52
C MET A 357 -9.46 -6.06 26.86
N LEU A 358 -8.52 -6.72 27.52
CA LEU A 358 -8.09 -8.07 27.14
C LEU A 358 -8.83 -9.07 27.99
N VAL A 359 -9.46 -10.04 27.34
CA VAL A 359 -10.24 -11.10 27.98
C VAL A 359 -9.67 -12.44 27.58
N SER A 360 -9.52 -13.36 28.53
CA SER A 360 -9.20 -14.76 28.24
C SER A 360 -10.48 -15.48 27.83
N SER A 361 -10.48 -16.07 26.63
CA SER A 361 -11.64 -16.74 26.06
C SER A 361 -11.86 -18.15 26.64
N VAL A 362 -10.92 -18.65 27.43
CA VAL A 362 -10.94 -19.97 28.05
C VAL A 362 -10.73 -19.83 29.55
N MET A 363 -11.41 -20.67 30.34
CA MET A 363 -11.17 -20.76 31.78
C MET A 363 -9.73 -21.15 32.06
N LEU A 364 -9.00 -20.27 32.75
CA LEU A 364 -7.61 -20.51 33.10
C LEU A 364 -7.53 -21.41 34.33
N ASP A 365 -6.99 -22.62 34.18
CA ASP A 365 -6.80 -23.54 35.31
C ASP A 365 -5.84 -23.02 36.37
N GLN A 366 -4.88 -22.20 35.96
CA GLN A 366 -3.85 -21.59 36.80
C GLN A 366 -3.78 -20.10 36.52
N SER A 367 -3.37 -19.34 37.54
CA SER A 367 -3.12 -17.90 37.39
C SER A 367 -1.95 -17.66 36.45
N ARG A 368 -2.06 -16.68 35.55
CA ARG A 368 -1.06 -16.34 34.54
C ARG A 368 -0.77 -14.85 34.58
N ALA A 369 0.49 -14.48 34.80
CA ALA A 369 0.94 -13.11 34.69
C ALA A 369 1.43 -12.83 33.27
N ILE A 370 1.02 -11.70 32.70
CA ILE A 370 1.37 -11.29 31.34
C ILE A 370 1.81 -9.83 31.34
N GLU A 371 2.93 -9.58 30.68
CA GLU A 371 3.35 -8.25 30.24
C GLU A 371 2.72 -8.00 28.86
N TYR A 372 2.09 -6.84 28.66
CA TYR A 372 1.52 -6.48 27.36
C TYR A 372 2.09 -5.15 26.86
N MET A 373 2.18 -5.01 25.55
CA MET A 373 2.42 -3.75 24.86
C MET A 373 1.35 -3.59 23.80
N LEU A 374 0.55 -2.53 23.89
CA LEU A 374 -0.44 -2.17 22.88
C LEU A 374 -0.03 -0.85 22.24
N SER A 375 0.03 -0.84 20.92
CA SER A 375 0.50 0.30 20.15
C SER A 375 -0.50 0.72 19.07
N ILE A 376 -0.68 2.03 18.90
CA ILE A 376 -1.29 2.62 17.69
C ILE A 376 -0.17 2.92 16.72
N VAL A 377 -0.37 2.56 15.46
CA VAL A 377 0.64 2.70 14.40
C VAL A 377 0.04 3.34 13.15
N ASN A 378 0.90 3.91 12.32
CA ASN A 378 0.56 4.23 10.94
C ASN A 378 1.37 3.38 9.94
N ASP A 379 1.42 3.80 8.68
CA ASP A 379 2.09 3.14 7.57
C ASP A 379 3.62 3.29 7.64
N LYS A 380 4.11 4.24 8.44
CA LYS A 380 5.52 4.63 8.54
C LYS A 380 6.15 4.28 9.87
N ALA A 381 5.37 4.28 10.95
CA ALA A 381 5.90 4.31 12.30
C ALA A 381 4.92 3.84 13.38
N VAL A 382 5.48 3.44 14.51
CA VAL A 382 4.75 3.27 15.78
C VAL A 382 4.54 4.65 16.41
N LEU A 383 3.28 5.02 16.65
CA LEU A 383 2.92 6.36 17.11
C LEU A 383 2.89 6.45 18.63
N ARG A 384 2.16 5.53 19.25
CA ARG A 384 1.94 5.50 20.70
C ARG A 384 1.96 4.07 21.18
N SER A 385 2.52 3.87 22.36
CA SER A 385 2.56 2.56 23.01
C SER A 385 2.18 2.72 24.48
N ILE A 386 1.34 1.83 24.96
CA ILE A 386 1.10 1.59 26.39
C ILE A 386 1.66 0.23 26.74
N VAL A 387 2.25 0.13 27.92
CA VAL A 387 2.75 -1.12 28.47
C VAL A 387 2.17 -1.31 29.86
N GLY A 388 1.84 -2.53 30.20
CA GLY A 388 1.48 -2.90 31.56
C GLY A 388 1.69 -4.36 31.85
N LYS A 389 1.35 -4.74 33.07
CA LYS A 389 1.37 -6.13 33.53
C LYS A 389 0.03 -6.46 34.15
N LYS A 390 -0.58 -7.57 33.76
CA LYS A 390 -1.84 -8.05 34.35
C LYS A 390 -1.72 -9.51 34.71
N VAL A 391 -2.51 -9.91 35.71
CA VAL A 391 -2.61 -11.30 36.15
C VAL A 391 -4.02 -11.77 35.87
N PHE A 392 -4.13 -12.83 35.08
CA PHE A 392 -5.39 -13.48 34.73
C PHE A 392 -5.53 -14.77 35.54
N SER A 393 -6.72 -15.03 36.08
CA SER A 393 -7.00 -16.20 36.93
C SER A 393 -8.44 -16.68 36.74
N LYS A 394 -8.84 -17.77 37.40
CA LYS A 394 -10.23 -18.26 37.41
C LYS A 394 -11.26 -17.19 37.79
N SER A 395 -10.91 -16.29 38.72
CA SER A 395 -11.80 -15.21 39.18
C SER A 395 -11.62 -13.91 38.39
N ARG A 396 -10.52 -13.75 37.64
CA ARG A 396 -10.22 -12.56 36.84
C ARG A 396 -9.78 -12.96 35.44
N TYR A 397 -10.76 -13.17 34.56
CA TYR A 397 -10.50 -13.53 33.17
C TYR A 397 -10.41 -12.31 32.23
N GLY A 398 -10.78 -11.10 32.67
CA GLY A 398 -10.68 -9.86 31.89
C GLY A 398 -9.92 -8.75 32.60
N SER A 399 -9.19 -7.92 31.85
CA SER A 399 -8.47 -6.76 32.39
C SER A 399 -8.33 -5.62 31.39
N ASP A 400 -8.41 -4.39 31.90
CA ASP A 400 -8.24 -3.16 31.14
C ASP A 400 -6.76 -2.87 30.84
N LEU A 401 -6.44 -2.54 29.59
CA LEU A 401 -5.09 -2.25 29.12
C LEU A 401 -4.66 -0.78 29.25
N GLU A 402 -5.53 0.08 29.78
CA GLU A 402 -5.24 1.47 30.17
C GLU A 402 -4.75 2.36 29.01
N LEU A 403 -5.22 2.12 27.78
CA LEU A 403 -4.81 2.88 26.59
C LEU A 403 -5.32 4.34 26.63
N GLU A 404 -6.41 4.60 27.34
CA GLU A 404 -6.96 5.94 27.59
C GLU A 404 -5.93 6.89 28.23
N LYS A 405 -4.94 6.36 28.96
CA LYS A 405 -3.83 7.16 29.52
C LYS A 405 -2.89 7.74 28.46
N LYS A 406 -2.97 7.23 27.23
CA LYS A 406 -2.13 7.64 26.10
C LYS A 406 -2.93 8.16 24.93
N VAL A 407 -4.25 7.96 24.88
CA VAL A 407 -5.08 8.29 23.72
C VAL A 407 -6.40 8.87 24.23
N ALA A 408 -6.63 10.15 23.95
CA ALA A 408 -7.90 10.79 24.21
C ALA A 408 -8.86 10.54 23.05
N VAL A 409 -10.15 10.30 23.33
CA VAL A 409 -11.16 10.08 22.29
C VAL A 409 -11.30 11.30 21.38
N ASP A 410 -11.26 12.51 21.93
CA ASP A 410 -11.30 13.76 21.15
C ASP A 410 -10.17 13.85 20.11
N GLU A 411 -8.99 13.31 20.45
CA GLU A 411 -7.86 13.29 19.52
C GLU A 411 -8.09 12.32 18.35
N VAL A 412 -8.75 11.21 18.60
CA VAL A 412 -9.09 10.23 17.57
C VAL A 412 -10.21 10.75 16.68
N LEU A 413 -11.15 11.53 17.24
CA LEU A 413 -12.30 12.08 16.53
C LEU A 413 -12.02 13.39 15.77
N MET A 414 -10.87 14.02 16.00
CA MET A 414 -10.41 15.21 15.27
C MET A 414 -10.31 14.94 13.76
N ASP A 415 -10.71 15.94 12.97
CA ASP A 415 -10.49 15.94 11.52
C ASP A 415 -9.00 15.75 11.20
N ASN A 416 -8.68 14.76 10.37
CA ASN A 416 -7.30 14.37 10.03
C ASN A 416 -6.45 13.95 11.25
N SER A 417 -7.05 13.24 12.22
CA SER A 417 -6.32 12.66 13.35
C SER A 417 -5.06 11.91 12.88
N PRO A 418 -3.87 12.18 13.47
CA PRO A 418 -2.63 11.49 13.10
C PRO A 418 -2.64 10.01 13.51
N LEU A 419 -3.62 9.58 14.31
CA LEU A 419 -3.81 8.21 14.76
C LEU A 419 -4.60 7.36 13.74
N LEU A 420 -5.15 7.99 12.70
CA LEU A 420 -5.90 7.34 11.62
C LEU A 420 -5.14 7.49 10.30
N ILE A 421 -5.21 6.45 9.46
CA ILE A 421 -4.70 6.46 8.09
C ILE A 421 -5.91 6.25 7.18
N ASN A 422 -6.29 7.24 6.38
CA ASN A 422 -7.44 7.11 5.47
C ASN A 422 -8.68 6.52 6.17
N ASP A 423 -9.08 7.14 7.29
CA ASP A 423 -10.19 6.67 8.13
C ASP A 423 -10.01 5.26 8.72
N THR A 424 -8.78 4.76 8.83
CA THR A 424 -8.47 3.44 9.39
C THR A 424 -7.56 3.56 10.61
N MET A 425 -7.95 2.95 11.73
CA MET A 425 -7.09 2.81 12.90
C MET A 425 -6.37 1.46 12.85
N VAL A 426 -5.04 1.47 13.11
CA VAL A 426 -4.23 0.25 13.15
C VAL A 426 -3.61 0.09 14.53
N LEU A 427 -3.84 -1.07 15.14
CA LEU A 427 -3.33 -1.46 16.45
C LEU A 427 -2.39 -2.66 16.34
N GLN A 428 -1.42 -2.74 17.23
CA GLN A 428 -0.54 -3.89 17.38
C GLN A 428 -0.43 -4.26 18.86
N LEU A 429 -0.75 -5.50 19.20
CA LEU A 429 -0.65 -6.04 20.55
C LEU A 429 0.51 -7.02 20.60
N THR A 430 1.37 -6.91 21.61
CA THR A 430 2.36 -7.93 21.97
C THR A 430 2.09 -8.39 23.41
N LEU A 431 1.96 -9.70 23.61
CA LEU A 431 1.76 -10.34 24.91
C LEU A 431 2.96 -11.21 25.25
N ARG A 432 3.56 -11.03 26.43
CA ARG A 432 4.66 -11.84 26.92
C ARG A 432 4.29 -12.46 28.26
N PRO A 433 4.25 -13.80 28.38
CA PRO A 433 4.11 -14.46 29.69
C PRO A 433 5.24 -14.02 30.64
N ILE A 434 4.89 -13.72 31.89
CA ILE A 434 5.82 -13.47 32.98
C ILE A 434 5.81 -14.73 33.84
N GLU A 435 6.98 -15.35 34.02
CA GLU A 435 7.16 -16.46 34.95
C GLU A 435 7.07 -16.02 36.41
#